data_AF-A0A5B0QN43-F1
#
_entry.id   AF-A0A5B0QN43-F1
#
_cell.length_a   1.000
_cell.length_b   1.000
_cell.length_c   1.000
_cell.angle_alpha   90.00
_cell.angle_beta   90.00
_cell.angle_gamma   90.00
#
_symmetry.space_group_name_H-M   'P 1'
#
loop_
_entity.id
_entity.type
_entity.pdbx_description
1 polymer ?
#
loop_
_entity_poly.entity_id
_entity_poly.type
_entity_poly.pdbx_seq_one_letter_code
_entity_poly.pdbx_strand_id
1 'polypeptide(L)'
;MTLNRESIGKIKQGKFSFVYLSPEVFLNSLLFTELFFSDAFQAILALIVVDEAHMVYLWGLVASKQSKTLIIFACLEDQAIFWPAYGNIGTRLMATDNIPLLLLSSTCRPEAVAAITTRLMLQPSKLSMIDGELTHSEIWFTHIYMDSTLSLCDDLLRIFAPHTTTPAHLAIPTIIYSGTRNQTFQVMKVVNKAQHTKWHEYNPQNGFIR
;
A
#
# COMPACT_ATOMS: atom_id res chain seq x y z
N MET A 1 -9.97 15.56 -5.42
CA MET A 1 -10.17 16.89 -4.78
C MET A 1 -8.95 17.73 -5.06
N THR A 2 -9.09 18.79 -5.84
CA THR A 2 -7.99 19.74 -6.07
C THR A 2 -7.88 20.67 -4.86
N LEU A 3 -6.67 20.88 -4.35
CA LEU A 3 -6.42 21.64 -3.13
C LEU A 3 -6.59 23.14 -3.43
N ASN A 4 -7.82 23.63 -3.28
CA ASN A 4 -8.21 25.00 -3.61
C ASN A 4 -8.15 25.91 -2.37
N ARG A 5 -8.02 27.24 -2.58
CA ARG A 5 -7.99 28.24 -1.51
C ARG A 5 -9.23 28.19 -0.60
N GLU A 6 -10.40 27.89 -1.15
CA GLU A 6 -11.63 27.72 -0.34
C GLU A 6 -11.54 26.52 0.61
N SER A 7 -11.03 25.38 0.13
CA SER A 7 -10.85 24.19 0.96
C SER A 7 -9.86 24.45 2.09
N ILE A 8 -8.76 25.16 1.81
CA ILE A 8 -7.79 25.62 2.82
C ILE A 8 -8.44 26.52 3.85
N GLY A 9 -9.29 27.47 3.42
CA GLY A 9 -10.03 28.33 4.33
C GLY A 9 -10.94 27.53 5.28
N LYS A 10 -11.61 26.50 4.77
CA LYS A 10 -12.43 25.59 5.59
C LYS A 10 -11.58 24.76 6.57
N ILE A 11 -10.40 24.31 6.16
CA ILE A 11 -9.45 23.60 7.04
C ILE A 11 -8.95 24.52 8.15
N LYS A 12 -8.55 25.76 7.82
CA LYS A 12 -8.09 26.76 8.80
C LYS A 12 -9.17 27.15 9.82
N GLN A 13 -10.44 27.08 9.42
CA GLN A 13 -11.59 27.29 10.31
C GLN A 13 -11.91 26.07 11.20
N GLY A 14 -11.18 24.96 11.07
CA GLY A 14 -11.44 23.74 11.84
C GLY A 14 -12.71 23.00 11.44
N LYS A 15 -13.21 23.15 10.20
CA LYS A 15 -14.43 22.47 9.73
C LYS A 15 -14.25 20.97 9.49
N PHE A 16 -13.02 20.47 9.52
CA PHE A 16 -12.68 19.07 9.29
C PHE A 16 -11.91 18.52 10.48
N SER A 17 -12.28 17.33 10.95
CA SER A 17 -11.56 16.62 12.01
C SER A 17 -10.36 15.82 11.47
N PHE A 18 -10.49 15.29 10.25
CA PHE A 18 -9.44 14.51 9.59
C PHE A 18 -9.17 15.05 8.19
N VAL A 19 -7.89 15.20 7.86
CA VAL A 19 -7.42 15.67 6.55
C VAL A 19 -6.41 14.67 6.01
N TYR A 20 -6.81 13.94 4.98
CA TYR A 20 -5.93 13.00 4.28
C TYR A 20 -5.18 13.71 3.16
N LEU A 21 -3.87 13.45 3.06
CA LEU A 21 -2.99 14.09 2.10
C LEU A 21 -2.05 13.04 1.54
N SER A 22 -1.82 13.09 0.22
CA SER A 22 -0.70 12.34 -0.34
C SER A 22 0.60 13.00 0.10
N PRO A 23 1.69 12.23 0.23
CA PRO A 23 3.01 12.77 0.53
C PRO A 23 3.45 13.85 -0.48
N GLU A 24 3.02 13.73 -1.76
CA GLU A 24 3.27 14.69 -2.85
C GLU A 24 2.70 16.08 -2.53
N VAL A 25 1.43 16.11 -2.12
CA VAL A 25 0.75 17.35 -1.75
C VAL A 25 1.37 17.93 -0.48
N PHE A 26 1.70 17.06 0.48
CA PHE A 26 2.33 17.47 1.72
C PHE A 26 3.68 18.16 1.47
N LEU A 27 4.52 17.67 0.54
CA LEU A 27 5.86 18.25 0.32
C LEU A 27 5.89 19.37 -0.71
N ASN A 28 5.16 19.25 -1.82
CA ASN A 28 5.35 20.11 -2.99
C ASN A 28 4.32 21.25 -3.07
N SER A 29 3.22 21.20 -2.33
CA SER A 29 2.18 22.23 -2.40
C SER A 29 2.57 23.46 -1.58
N LEU A 30 2.82 24.58 -2.26
CA LEU A 30 3.06 25.89 -1.62
C LEU A 30 1.87 26.31 -0.76
N LEU A 31 0.64 26.15 -1.28
CA LEU A 31 -0.57 26.50 -0.56
C LEU A 31 -0.74 25.71 0.74
N PHE A 32 -0.42 24.42 0.72
CA PHE A 32 -0.47 23.60 1.93
C PHE A 32 0.67 23.97 2.89
N THR A 33 1.82 24.38 2.37
CA THR A 33 2.95 24.86 3.17
C THR A 33 2.60 26.12 3.94
N GLU A 34 1.98 27.09 3.30
CA GLU A 34 1.48 28.30 3.97
C GLU A 34 0.42 27.98 5.05
N LEU A 35 -0.50 27.05 4.77
CA LEU A 35 -1.48 26.60 5.76
C LEU A 35 -0.80 25.91 6.95
N PHE A 36 0.10 24.97 6.66
CA PHE A 36 0.76 24.14 7.66
C PHE A 36 1.55 25.00 8.63
N PHE A 37 2.26 26.02 8.15
CA PHE A 37 3.01 26.95 9.02
C PHE A 37 2.18 28.09 9.61
N SER A 38 0.85 28.11 9.40
CA SER A 38 0.01 29.17 9.97
C SER A 38 -0.32 28.90 11.43
N ASP A 39 -0.16 29.91 12.29
CA ASP A 39 -0.44 29.81 13.73
C ASP A 39 -1.86 29.32 14.02
N ALA A 40 -2.84 29.78 13.25
CA ALA A 40 -4.23 29.36 13.40
C ALA A 40 -4.44 27.86 13.13
N PHE A 41 -3.66 27.29 12.19
CA PHE A 41 -3.73 25.85 11.91
C PHE A 41 -2.95 25.05 12.96
N GLN A 42 -1.77 25.53 13.37
CA GLN A 42 -0.97 24.91 14.42
C GLN A 42 -1.72 24.88 15.76
N ALA A 43 -2.52 25.91 16.07
CA ALA A 43 -3.36 25.95 17.27
C ALA A 43 -4.50 24.91 17.30
N ILE A 44 -4.94 24.43 16.13
CA ILE A 44 -6.00 23.40 16.03
C ILE A 44 -5.46 22.01 15.70
N LEU A 45 -4.19 21.91 15.29
CA LEU A 45 -3.56 20.66 14.90
C LEU A 45 -3.24 19.83 16.15
N ALA A 46 -3.96 18.72 16.32
CA ALA A 46 -3.84 17.87 17.50
C ALA A 46 -2.90 16.67 17.32
N LEU A 47 -2.81 16.10 16.12
CA LEU A 47 -2.07 14.87 15.84
C LEU A 47 -1.67 14.81 14.36
N ILE A 48 -0.45 14.34 14.09
CA ILE A 48 -0.02 13.96 12.74
C ILE A 48 0.06 12.44 12.67
N VAL A 49 -0.56 11.86 11.64
CA VAL A 49 -0.52 10.42 11.39
C VAL A 49 0.21 10.17 10.07
N VAL A 50 1.23 9.32 10.10
CA VAL A 50 1.90 8.80 8.91
C VAL A 50 1.50 7.36 8.76
N ASP A 51 0.64 7.12 7.77
CA ASP A 51 0.27 5.78 7.35
C ASP A 51 1.37 5.16 6.48
N GLU A 52 1.46 3.83 6.48
CA GLU A 52 2.50 3.05 5.80
C GLU A 52 3.93 3.56 6.07
N ALA A 53 4.25 3.86 7.33
CA ALA A 53 5.50 4.49 7.73
C ALA A 53 6.76 3.70 7.33
N HIS A 54 6.66 2.38 7.12
CA HIS A 54 7.76 1.58 6.55
C HIS A 54 8.18 2.01 5.15
N MET A 55 7.32 2.71 4.42
CA MET A 55 7.70 3.29 3.13
C MET A 55 8.84 4.30 3.27
N VAL A 56 8.98 4.98 4.42
CA VAL A 56 10.12 5.87 4.70
C VAL A 56 11.45 5.11 4.65
N TYR A 57 11.47 3.85 5.09
CA TYR A 57 12.67 3.01 4.97
C TYR A 57 12.97 2.67 3.51
N LEU A 58 11.97 2.20 2.75
CA LEU A 58 12.13 1.88 1.33
C LEU A 58 12.57 3.10 0.51
N TRP A 59 12.02 4.28 0.81
CA TRP A 59 12.42 5.55 0.19
C TRP A 59 13.86 5.93 0.56
N GLY A 60 14.27 5.68 1.81
CA GLY A 60 15.64 5.86 2.26
C GLY A 60 16.66 5.02 1.50
N LEU A 61 16.29 3.78 1.13
CA LEU A 61 17.12 2.87 0.33
C LEU A 61 17.21 3.28 -1.15
N VAL A 62 16.12 3.80 -1.71
CA VAL A 62 16.10 4.36 -3.07
C VAL A 62 16.97 5.61 -3.15
N ALA A 63 16.81 6.53 -2.19
CA ALA A 63 17.60 7.76 -2.13
C ALA A 63 19.10 7.49 -1.92
N SER A 64 19.47 6.46 -1.16
CA SER A 64 20.88 6.05 -0.95
C SER A 64 21.48 5.24 -2.11
N LYS A 65 20.71 4.96 -3.18
CA LYS A 65 21.07 4.07 -4.31
C LYS A 65 21.40 2.63 -3.90
N GLN A 66 21.09 2.24 -2.66
CA GLN A 66 21.25 0.87 -2.16
C GLN A 66 20.11 -0.06 -2.60
N SER A 67 19.04 0.50 -3.18
CA SER A 67 17.91 -0.24 -3.75
C SER A 67 18.29 -1.20 -4.89
N LYS A 68 19.40 -0.95 -5.60
CA LYS A 68 19.82 -1.74 -6.76
C LYS A 68 20.18 -3.20 -6.45
N THR A 69 20.45 -3.52 -5.18
CA THR A 69 20.88 -4.86 -4.74
C THR A 69 19.73 -5.69 -4.16
N LEU A 70 18.54 -5.11 -3.96
CA LEU A 70 17.43 -5.78 -3.29
C LEU A 70 16.41 -6.30 -4.31
N ILE A 71 16.22 -7.63 -4.30
CA ILE A 71 15.27 -8.37 -5.17
C ILE A 71 13.82 -7.85 -5.04
N ILE A 72 13.47 -7.26 -3.90
CA ILE A 72 12.14 -6.67 -3.64
C ILE A 72 11.79 -5.59 -4.68
N PHE A 73 12.77 -4.78 -5.11
CA PHE A 73 12.54 -3.75 -6.13
C PHE A 73 12.48 -4.32 -7.56
N ALA A 74 12.95 -5.56 -7.79
CA ALA A 74 12.88 -6.23 -9.08
C ALA A 74 11.55 -6.98 -9.29
N CYS A 75 10.94 -7.52 -8.21
CA CYS A 75 9.64 -8.20 -8.29
C CYS A 75 8.44 -7.25 -8.29
N LEU A 76 8.63 -6.01 -7.83
CA LEU A 76 7.57 -5.00 -7.74
C LEU A 76 7.90 -3.88 -8.71
N GLU A 77 7.81 -4.13 -10.02
CA GLU A 77 8.01 -3.12 -11.07
C GLU A 77 7.13 -1.86 -10.84
N ASP A 78 6.00 -2.00 -10.12
CA ASP A 78 5.10 -0.91 -9.74
C ASP A 78 5.54 -0.10 -8.50
N GLN A 79 6.53 -0.55 -7.73
CA GLN A 79 7.15 0.22 -6.64
C GLN A 79 8.23 1.20 -7.14
N ALA A 80 8.52 1.22 -8.45
CA ALA A 80 9.55 2.07 -9.05
C ALA A 80 9.19 3.58 -9.10
N ILE A 81 7.99 3.98 -8.65
CA ILE A 81 7.57 5.39 -8.58
C ILE A 81 7.67 5.93 -7.13
N PHE A 82 8.62 5.43 -6.34
CA PHE A 82 8.89 6.04 -5.04
C PHE A 82 9.83 7.24 -5.20
N TRP A 83 9.24 8.43 -5.07
CA TRP A 83 9.92 9.70 -5.25
C TRP A 83 10.97 9.94 -4.15
N PRO A 84 12.23 10.24 -4.51
CA PRO A 84 13.29 10.60 -3.56
C PRO A 84 12.90 11.77 -2.64
N ALA A 85 12.00 12.65 -3.09
CA ALA A 85 11.50 13.78 -2.31
C ALA A 85 10.88 13.36 -0.97
N TYR A 86 10.30 12.16 -0.88
CA TYR A 86 9.69 11.67 0.36
C TYR A 86 10.67 11.37 1.49
N GLY A 87 11.97 11.23 1.18
CA GLY A 87 13.02 11.20 2.20
C GLY A 87 13.14 12.50 3.01
N ASN A 88 12.64 13.62 2.49
CA ASN A 88 12.66 14.92 3.16
C ASN A 88 11.43 15.17 4.06
N ILE A 89 10.54 14.18 4.24
CA ILE A 89 9.36 14.36 5.08
C ILE A 89 9.72 14.63 6.55
N GLY A 90 10.83 14.05 7.01
CA GLY A 90 11.32 14.23 8.38
C GLY A 90 11.58 15.69 8.73
N THR A 91 12.23 16.47 7.85
CA THR A 91 12.55 17.88 8.15
C THR A 91 11.31 18.74 8.32
N ARG A 92 10.25 18.43 7.56
CA ARG A 92 8.98 19.15 7.63
C ARG A 92 8.14 18.74 8.85
N LEU A 93 8.18 17.47 9.23
CA LEU A 93 7.54 16.98 10.46
C LEU A 93 8.23 17.53 11.72
N MET A 94 9.54 17.72 11.68
CA MET A 94 10.28 18.35 12.79
C MET A 94 9.96 19.84 12.98
N ALA A 95 9.31 20.48 12.02
CA ALA A 95 8.96 21.89 12.09
C ALA A 95 7.67 22.17 12.88
N THR A 96 7.03 21.13 13.44
CA THR A 96 5.89 21.29 14.35
C THR A 96 6.35 21.19 15.79
N ASP A 97 6.12 22.25 16.57
CA ASP A 97 6.43 22.25 18.00
C ASP A 97 5.35 21.51 18.80
N ASN A 98 5.75 20.49 19.55
CA ASN A 98 4.94 19.74 20.52
C ASN A 98 3.70 19.00 20.00
N ILE A 99 3.57 18.79 18.69
CA ILE A 99 2.47 17.96 18.15
C ILE A 99 2.89 16.48 18.16
N PRO A 100 2.05 15.58 18.71
CA PRO A 100 2.34 14.15 18.69
C PRO A 100 2.34 13.60 17.25
N LEU A 101 3.22 12.63 17.01
CA LEU A 101 3.34 11.92 15.74
C LEU A 101 3.00 10.44 15.95
N LEU A 102 2.01 9.95 15.21
CA LEU A 102 1.63 8.54 15.17
C LEU A 102 2.11 7.94 13.85
N LEU A 103 2.92 6.88 13.94
CA LEU A 103 3.40 6.13 12.77
C LEU A 103 2.68 4.78 12.74
N LEU A 104 1.98 4.50 11.64
CA LEU A 104 1.32 3.21 11.41
C LEU A 104 2.09 2.43 10.37
N SER A 105 2.37 1.16 10.63
CA SER A 105 3.07 0.31 9.69
C SER A 105 2.78 -1.17 9.95
N SER A 106 2.57 -1.91 8.87
CA SER A 106 2.41 -3.37 8.86
C SER A 106 3.74 -4.13 8.84
N THR A 107 4.85 -3.47 8.47
CA THR A 107 6.19 -4.07 8.45
C THR A 107 7.17 -3.27 9.29
N CYS A 108 7.44 -3.76 10.50
CA CYS A 108 8.31 -3.11 11.48
C CYS A 108 9.49 -3.99 11.87
N ARG A 109 10.24 -4.48 10.88
CA ARG A 109 11.52 -5.16 11.17
C ARG A 109 12.45 -4.20 11.91
N PRO A 110 13.30 -4.67 12.85
CA PRO A 110 14.18 -3.79 13.62
C PRO A 110 15.04 -2.85 12.74
N GLU A 111 15.50 -3.33 11.58
CA GLU A 111 16.27 -2.52 10.63
C GLU A 111 15.44 -1.39 10.01
N ALA A 112 14.18 -1.66 9.70
CA ALA A 112 13.25 -0.66 9.18
C ALA A 112 12.93 0.40 10.26
N VAL A 113 12.67 -0.04 11.50
CA VAL A 113 12.41 0.86 12.65
C VAL A 113 13.61 1.76 12.92
N ALA A 114 14.82 1.21 12.93
CA ALA A 114 16.05 1.98 13.11
C ALA A 114 16.23 3.04 12.01
N ALA A 115 15.97 2.66 10.75
CA ALA A 115 16.07 3.57 9.63
C ALA A 115 15.01 4.68 9.67
N ILE A 116 13.75 4.35 9.98
CA ILE A 116 12.66 5.33 10.14
C ILE A 116 13.01 6.33 11.24
N THR A 117 13.44 5.83 12.40
CA THR A 117 13.83 6.66 13.56
C THR A 117 14.93 7.63 13.18
N THR A 118 15.97 7.15 12.47
CA THR A 118 17.10 7.97 12.02
C THR A 118 16.66 9.02 10.99
N ARG A 119 15.82 8.65 10.02
CA ARG A 119 15.39 9.53 8.92
C ARG A 119 14.40 10.60 9.37
N LEU A 120 13.51 10.25 10.28
CA LEU A 120 12.57 11.19 10.88
C LEU A 120 13.18 11.98 12.04
N MET A 121 14.48 11.77 12.33
CA MET A 121 15.21 12.44 13.43
C MET A 121 14.51 12.29 14.78
N LEU A 122 13.85 11.15 14.99
CA LEU A 122 13.10 10.86 16.21
C LEU A 122 14.06 10.44 17.32
N GLN A 123 13.80 10.89 18.54
CA GLN A 123 14.55 10.44 19.70
C GLN A 123 14.03 9.06 20.13
N PRO A 124 14.88 8.01 20.19
CA PRO A 124 14.45 6.68 20.60
C PRO A 124 13.80 6.65 21.99
N SER A 125 14.24 7.53 22.90
CA SER A 125 13.69 7.66 24.25
C SER A 125 12.25 8.17 24.32
N LYS A 126 11.75 8.80 23.25
CA LYS A 126 10.38 9.33 23.15
C LYS A 126 9.47 8.46 22.30
N LEU A 127 10.00 7.39 21.71
CA LEU A 127 9.24 6.48 20.87
C LEU A 127 8.56 5.41 21.74
N SER A 128 7.24 5.31 21.65
CA SER A 128 6.48 4.19 22.20
C SER A 128 5.99 3.33 21.04
N MET A 129 6.36 2.06 21.05
CA MET A 129 5.98 1.09 20.03
C MET A 129 4.86 0.21 20.58
N ILE A 130 3.80 0.05 19.78
CA ILE A 130 2.67 -0.83 20.08
C ILE A 130 2.68 -1.90 18.99
N ASP A 131 2.95 -3.14 19.39
CA ASP A 131 3.05 -4.27 18.47
C ASP A 131 1.75 -5.08 18.48
N GLY A 132 1.18 -5.28 17.30
CA GLY A 132 0.07 -6.20 17.09
C GLY A 132 0.57 -7.59 16.73
N GLU A 133 -0.01 -8.62 17.32
CA GLU A 133 0.26 -10.00 16.91
C GLU A 133 -0.42 -10.29 15.55
N LEU A 134 0.29 -10.96 14.65
CA LEU A 134 -0.20 -11.29 13.30
C LEU A 134 -1.04 -12.58 13.26
N THR A 135 -1.49 -13.08 14.41
CA THR A 135 -2.28 -14.32 14.46
C THR A 135 -3.74 -14.03 14.13
N HIS A 136 -4.20 -14.59 13.01
CA HIS A 136 -5.60 -14.56 12.59
C HIS A 136 -6.19 -15.96 12.76
N SER A 137 -7.11 -16.11 13.72
CA SER A 137 -7.76 -17.40 14.00
C SER A 137 -8.68 -17.87 12.87
N GLU A 138 -9.05 -16.96 11.97
CA GLU A 138 -9.96 -17.17 10.87
C GLU A 138 -9.26 -17.69 9.60
N ILE A 139 -7.92 -17.62 9.54
CA ILE A 139 -7.13 -18.00 8.35
C ILE A 139 -6.62 -19.43 8.49
N TRP A 140 -6.91 -20.25 7.48
CA TRP A 140 -6.50 -21.65 7.43
C TRP A 140 -5.50 -21.87 6.29
N PHE A 141 -4.34 -22.42 6.61
CA PHE A 141 -3.33 -22.75 5.62
C PHE A 141 -3.51 -24.19 5.13
N THR A 142 -3.70 -24.36 3.82
CA THR A 142 -3.73 -25.67 3.18
C THR A 142 -2.59 -25.76 2.17
N HIS A 143 -1.81 -26.82 2.24
CA HIS A 143 -0.78 -27.12 1.25
C HIS A 143 -1.30 -28.20 0.30
N ILE A 144 -1.38 -27.88 -1.00
CA ILE A 144 -1.85 -28.79 -2.05
C ILE A 144 -0.69 -29.04 -3.00
N TYR A 145 -0.35 -30.32 -3.23
CA TYR A 145 0.64 -30.71 -4.21
C TYR A 145 0.09 -30.54 -5.63
N MET A 146 0.90 -29.98 -6.53
CA MET A 146 0.54 -29.81 -7.93
C MET A 146 0.77 -31.11 -8.70
N ASP A 147 -0.24 -31.52 -9.49
CA ASP A 147 -0.15 -32.68 -10.37
C ASP A 147 0.34 -32.28 -11.78
N SER A 148 0.20 -31.00 -12.14
CA SER A 148 0.61 -30.43 -13.42
C SER A 148 1.83 -29.52 -13.29
N THR A 149 2.47 -29.19 -14.42
CA THR A 149 3.55 -28.21 -14.42
C THR A 149 3.01 -26.82 -14.08
N LEU A 150 3.78 -26.05 -13.30
CA LEU A 150 3.43 -24.69 -12.90
C LEU A 150 3.10 -23.77 -14.10
N SER A 151 3.72 -24.04 -15.26
CA SER A 151 3.50 -23.29 -16.50
C SER A 151 2.12 -23.51 -17.14
N LEU A 152 1.50 -24.67 -16.93
CA LEU A 152 0.19 -25.02 -17.49
C LEU A 152 -0.96 -24.59 -16.59
N CYS A 153 -0.74 -24.54 -15.27
CA CYS A 153 -1.75 -24.18 -14.27
C CYS A 153 -3.01 -25.08 -14.29
N ASP A 154 -2.96 -26.26 -14.91
CA ASP A 154 -4.12 -27.14 -15.12
C ASP A 154 -4.72 -27.66 -13.81
N ASP A 155 -3.95 -27.67 -12.72
CA ASP A 155 -4.44 -27.98 -11.37
C ASP A 155 -5.62 -27.10 -10.92
N LEU A 156 -5.74 -25.88 -11.47
CA LEU A 156 -6.87 -25.00 -11.18
C LEU A 156 -8.20 -25.53 -11.72
N LEU A 157 -8.19 -26.43 -12.72
CA LEU A 157 -9.41 -27.07 -13.25
C LEU A 157 -10.14 -27.89 -12.18
N ARG A 158 -9.40 -28.41 -11.18
CA ARG A 158 -9.97 -29.14 -10.04
C ARG A 158 -10.65 -28.23 -9.02
N ILE A 159 -10.28 -26.96 -8.98
CA ILE A 159 -10.73 -26.00 -7.95
C ILE A 159 -12.01 -25.29 -8.39
N PHE A 160 -12.13 -24.93 -9.67
CA PHE A 160 -13.26 -24.16 -10.18
C PHE A 160 -14.32 -25.05 -10.83
N ALA A 161 -15.58 -24.83 -10.44
CA ALA A 161 -16.73 -25.48 -11.08
C ALA A 161 -17.12 -24.77 -12.40
N PRO A 162 -17.93 -25.42 -13.26
CA PRO A 162 -18.53 -24.78 -14.43
C PRO A 162 -19.48 -23.62 -14.09
N HIS A 163 -19.69 -22.69 -15.01
CA HIS A 163 -20.59 -21.54 -14.81
C HIS A 163 -22.04 -21.94 -14.55
N THR A 164 -22.47 -23.12 -15.01
CA THR A 164 -23.80 -23.67 -14.78
C THR A 164 -24.03 -24.03 -13.32
N THR A 165 -22.96 -24.39 -12.60
CA THR A 165 -23.00 -24.79 -11.19
C THR A 165 -22.68 -23.61 -10.29
N THR A 166 -21.64 -22.84 -10.64
CA THR A 166 -21.21 -21.65 -9.89
C THR A 166 -21.09 -20.46 -10.82
N PRO A 167 -22.20 -19.74 -11.07
CA PRO A 167 -22.19 -18.46 -11.76
C PRO A 167 -21.36 -17.41 -11.01
N ALA A 168 -20.92 -16.36 -11.71
CA ALA A 168 -20.06 -15.32 -11.15
C ALA A 168 -20.58 -14.65 -9.86
N HIS A 169 -21.90 -14.48 -9.72
CA HIS A 169 -22.49 -13.85 -8.53
C HIS A 169 -22.54 -14.78 -7.29
N LEU A 170 -22.34 -16.10 -7.48
CA LEU A 170 -22.26 -17.10 -6.40
C LEU A 170 -20.81 -17.54 -6.13
N ALA A 171 -19.85 -17.09 -6.93
CA ALA A 171 -18.45 -17.43 -6.77
C ALA A 171 -17.85 -16.73 -5.54
N ILE A 172 -17.02 -17.46 -4.79
CA ILE A 172 -16.27 -16.90 -3.67
C ILE A 172 -15.15 -15.99 -4.23
N PRO A 173 -15.05 -14.72 -3.81
CA PRO A 173 -13.95 -13.86 -4.21
C PRO A 173 -12.59 -14.51 -3.88
N THR A 174 -11.78 -14.72 -4.92
CA THR A 174 -10.51 -15.45 -4.82
C THR A 174 -9.41 -14.66 -5.50
N ILE A 175 -8.25 -14.53 -4.84
CA ILE A 175 -7.06 -13.91 -5.41
C ILE A 175 -6.05 -15.01 -5.75
N ILE A 176 -5.56 -15.03 -6.99
CA ILE A 176 -4.51 -15.96 -7.44
C ILE A 176 -3.27 -15.15 -7.80
N TYR A 177 -2.19 -15.36 -7.06
CA TYR A 177 -0.90 -14.75 -7.35
C TYR A 177 -0.12 -15.56 -8.39
N SER A 178 0.38 -14.91 -9.42
CA SER A 178 1.19 -15.49 -10.49
C SER A 178 2.52 -14.74 -10.63
N GLY A 179 3.60 -15.43 -11.00
CA GLY A 179 4.94 -14.83 -11.05
C GLY A 179 5.17 -13.90 -12.24
N THR A 180 4.36 -13.99 -13.31
CA THR A 180 4.48 -13.13 -14.50
C THR A 180 3.11 -12.81 -15.09
N ARG A 181 3.04 -11.73 -15.89
CA ARG A 181 1.84 -11.39 -16.68
C ARG A 181 1.44 -12.51 -17.64
N ASN A 182 2.42 -13.19 -18.24
CA ASN A 182 2.15 -14.32 -19.13
C ASN A 182 1.53 -15.52 -18.38
N GLN A 183 2.03 -15.84 -17.18
CA GLN A 183 1.43 -16.88 -16.33
C GLN A 183 0.03 -16.48 -15.86
N THR A 184 -0.17 -15.20 -15.50
CA THR A 184 -1.49 -14.66 -15.17
C THR A 184 -2.47 -14.90 -16.32
N PHE A 185 -2.04 -14.64 -17.55
CA PHE A 185 -2.86 -14.89 -18.73
C PHE A 185 -3.17 -16.39 -18.95
N GLN A 186 -2.22 -17.28 -18.65
CA GLN A 186 -2.49 -18.74 -18.68
C GLN A 186 -3.50 -19.15 -17.60
N VAL A 187 -3.37 -18.63 -16.38
CA VAL A 187 -4.35 -18.83 -15.30
C VAL A 187 -5.74 -18.41 -15.76
N MET A 188 -5.89 -17.23 -16.39
CA MET A 188 -7.17 -16.76 -16.92
C MET A 188 -7.77 -17.73 -17.95
N LYS A 189 -6.94 -18.31 -18.82
CA LYS A 189 -7.40 -19.32 -19.78
C LYS A 189 -7.90 -20.59 -19.10
N VAL A 190 -7.15 -21.08 -18.10
CA VAL A 190 -7.52 -22.30 -17.38
C VAL A 190 -8.80 -22.11 -16.56
N VAL A 191 -8.95 -20.97 -15.88
CA VAL A 191 -10.16 -20.65 -15.12
C VAL A 191 -11.38 -20.54 -16.04
N ASN A 192 -11.26 -19.86 -17.18
CA ASN A 192 -12.35 -19.80 -18.17
C ASN A 192 -12.65 -21.16 -18.80
N LYS A 193 -11.64 -22.02 -18.98
CA LYS A 193 -11.81 -23.42 -19.39
C LYS A 193 -12.60 -24.21 -18.34
N ALA A 194 -12.29 -24.05 -17.05
CA ALA A 194 -13.04 -24.69 -15.95
C ALA A 194 -14.51 -24.22 -15.91
N GLN A 195 -14.75 -22.94 -16.14
CA GLN A 195 -16.09 -22.33 -16.19
C GLN A 195 -16.89 -22.69 -17.46
N HIS A 196 -16.29 -23.40 -18.43
CA HIS A 196 -16.85 -23.66 -19.77
C HIS A 196 -17.16 -22.39 -20.58
N THR A 197 -16.46 -21.29 -20.31
CA THR A 197 -16.59 -20.00 -20.98
C THR A 197 -15.31 -19.69 -21.76
N LYS A 198 -14.92 -20.60 -22.67
CA LYS A 198 -13.70 -20.47 -23.47
C LYS A 198 -13.70 -19.14 -24.24
N TRP A 199 -12.54 -18.48 -24.35
CA TRP A 199 -12.32 -17.16 -25.00
C TRP A 199 -12.72 -15.93 -24.17
N HIS A 200 -13.33 -16.11 -23.00
CA HIS A 200 -13.67 -15.00 -22.11
C HIS A 200 -12.45 -14.41 -21.38
N GLU A 201 -11.24 -14.97 -21.57
CA GLU A 201 -9.98 -14.38 -21.08
C GLU A 201 -9.64 -13.04 -21.75
N TYR A 202 -10.22 -12.76 -22.92
CA TYR A 202 -10.06 -11.50 -23.65
C TYR A 202 -11.19 -10.49 -23.36
N ASN A 203 -12.20 -10.87 -22.58
CA ASN A 203 -13.34 -10.01 -22.30
C ASN A 203 -13.06 -9.10 -21.09
N PRO A 204 -12.89 -7.78 -21.27
CA PRO A 204 -12.62 -6.85 -20.16
C PRO A 204 -13.84 -6.65 -19.24
N GLN A 205 -15.03 -7.09 -19.66
CA GLN A 205 -16.27 -7.01 -18.89
C GLN A 205 -16.66 -8.37 -18.29
N ASN A 206 -15.72 -9.31 -18.18
CA ASN A 206 -15.98 -10.60 -17.57
C ASN A 206 -16.37 -10.41 -16.09
N GLY A 207 -17.55 -10.90 -15.71
CA GLY A 207 -18.03 -10.82 -14.34
C GLY A 207 -17.30 -11.74 -13.36
N PHE A 208 -16.64 -12.79 -13.87
CA PHE A 208 -15.98 -13.84 -13.09
C PHE A 208 -14.50 -13.58 -12.83
N ILE A 209 -13.79 -13.01 -13.81
CA ILE A 209 -12.36 -12.64 -13.71
C ILE A 209 -12.25 -11.13 -13.94
N ARG A 210 -11.60 -10.42 -13.02
CA ARG A 210 -11.42 -8.96 -13.04
C ARG A 210 -9.95 -8.59 -12.95
#